data_AF-A0A7X2LUW8-F1
#
_entry.id   AF-A0A7X2LUW8-F1
#
_cell.length_a   1.000
_cell.length_b   1.000
_cell.length_c   1.000
_cell.angle_alpha   90.00
_cell.angle_beta   90.00
_cell.angle_gamma   90.00
#
_symmetry.space_group_name_H-M   'P 1'
#
loop_
_entity.id
_entity.type
_entity.pdbx_description
1 polymer ?
#
loop_
_entity_poly.entity_id
_entity_poly.type
_entity_poly.pdbx_seq_one_letter_code
_entity_poly.pdbx_strand_id
1 'polypeptide(L)'
;MAPDFESEGSGAGMDEAGRHALFGNMFSYMIPGGMCFDELQFDSSDTVTMQAERYGGVGIGYNGGGVRCGNVGKYQIKGIGQNPLVGDTGNLAHSYGGLSAVDALFETIYANVLQKILPVGVARVHGVILTGPRAAFNIGRAEERSWGALMVRDTVLRPAHFLRASTYAPPGAMARTMYSDVGRVRMVNRGLLQTCGSVNAVIQFLGNFMMRCANQLAFARVARIMHASISPSNMCFDGRWVDLTLTQFLPSDQNTAGFFPNIPSFFEENTAPLLFLRENIDTFNKYNGTNLQFAALANYYFKQLNACFRFHMGYLFALPVSQLAPDLQENQLEYVKDDVSAILSTGKTVRNAWPLVLDMDDPVLGFIERSFMAVAEPAAAGAHMAHEGAARVRDGAAFGTALATLFDAAYAADTSGGSRRSFVLAAFLTAFKRAALPEYFYHGRLEYHTIRPAIASGDPAHMAAVISDSIAIGDWAFEAADTVVTLYRSPQSTLAFERASGYFIHHSLVQGGSRRFASARELLCFVQDSQRSVFVQHEFDFTVYLQRMLRTAVAIEQINGDLE
;
A
#
# COMPACT_ATOMS: atom_id res chain seq x y z
N MET A 1 4.14 24.85 23.48
CA MET A 1 4.37 23.39 23.32
C MET A 1 3.67 22.98 22.04
N ALA A 2 4.25 22.07 21.26
CA ALA A 2 3.52 21.52 20.13
C ALA A 2 2.38 20.65 20.66
N PRO A 3 1.16 20.72 20.09
CA PRO A 3 0.06 19.86 20.49
C PRO A 3 0.42 18.38 20.26
N ASP A 4 0.11 17.49 21.20
CA ASP A 4 0.24 16.04 21.01
C ASP A 4 -1.12 15.36 21.19
N PHE A 5 -1.81 15.15 20.07
CA PHE A 5 -3.16 14.57 20.02
C PHE A 5 -3.22 13.17 20.64
N GLU A 6 -2.14 12.39 20.58
CA GLU A 6 -2.14 11.06 21.20
C GLU A 6 -2.10 11.15 22.72
N SER A 7 -1.39 12.14 23.27
CA SER A 7 -1.38 12.38 24.72
C SER A 7 -2.66 13.04 25.23
N GLU A 8 -3.26 13.94 24.44
CA GLU A 8 -4.48 14.68 24.81
C GLU A 8 -5.76 13.87 24.55
N GLY A 9 -5.78 13.04 23.50
CA GLY A 9 -6.91 12.18 23.12
C GLY A 9 -6.95 10.81 23.82
N SER A 10 -5.86 10.40 24.49
CA SER A 10 -5.81 9.16 25.29
C SER A 10 -6.32 9.31 26.72
N GLY A 11 -6.79 10.51 27.11
CA GLY A 11 -7.50 10.70 28.37
C GLY A 11 -8.66 9.72 28.49
N ALA A 12 -8.59 8.81 29.47
CA ALA A 12 -9.64 7.84 29.73
C ALA A 12 -10.96 8.58 30.02
N GLY A 13 -11.91 8.55 29.07
CA GLY A 13 -13.24 9.15 29.23
C GLY A 13 -13.75 10.01 28.08
N MET A 14 -12.94 10.31 27.06
CA MET A 14 -13.43 11.06 25.87
C MET A 14 -14.12 10.11 24.88
N ASP A 15 -15.38 10.42 24.54
CA ASP A 15 -16.13 9.71 23.50
C ASP A 15 -15.65 10.09 22.09
N GLU A 16 -16.18 9.41 21.06
CA GLU A 16 -15.78 9.61 19.67
C GLU A 16 -16.03 11.05 19.19
N ALA A 17 -17.18 11.63 19.57
CA ALA A 17 -17.52 13.00 19.24
C ALA A 17 -16.53 14.01 19.85
N GLY A 18 -16.16 13.83 21.12
CA GLY A 18 -15.14 14.63 21.79
C GLY A 18 -13.77 14.52 21.12
N ARG A 19 -13.38 13.32 20.67
CA ARG A 19 -12.12 13.11 19.93
C ARG A 19 -12.12 13.82 18.57
N HIS A 20 -13.23 13.77 17.83
CA HIS A 20 -13.37 14.50 16.57
C HIS A 20 -13.30 16.01 16.77
N ALA A 21 -13.97 16.54 17.80
CA ALA A 21 -13.91 17.96 18.14
C ALA A 21 -12.49 18.39 18.52
N LEU A 22 -11.80 17.62 19.36
CA LEU A 22 -10.40 17.87 19.72
C LEU A 22 -9.49 17.89 18.49
N PHE A 23 -9.61 16.87 17.64
CA PHE A 23 -8.83 16.78 16.40
C PHE A 23 -9.06 17.97 15.47
N GLY A 24 -10.33 18.37 15.29
CA GLY A 24 -10.71 19.55 14.52
C GLY A 24 -10.07 20.82 15.08
N ASN A 25 -10.19 21.06 16.39
CA ASN A 25 -9.62 22.25 17.05
C ASN A 25 -8.08 22.31 16.94
N MET A 26 -7.40 21.17 16.92
CA MET A 26 -5.94 21.11 16.84
C MET A 26 -5.37 21.31 15.44
N PHE A 27 -6.13 20.99 14.39
CA PHE A 27 -5.58 20.87 13.04
C PHE A 27 -6.33 21.64 11.94
N SER A 28 -7.44 22.32 12.24
CA SER A 28 -8.23 23.08 11.24
C SER A 28 -7.63 24.46 10.89
N TYR A 29 -6.35 24.51 10.55
CA TYR A 29 -5.65 25.75 10.22
C TYR A 29 -5.29 25.80 8.74
N MET A 30 -5.59 26.94 8.11
CA MET A 30 -5.36 27.21 6.69
C MET A 30 -4.90 28.64 6.47
N ILE A 31 -4.21 28.88 5.36
CA ILE A 31 -3.79 30.19 4.88
C ILE A 31 -4.98 30.84 4.16
N PRO A 32 -5.50 31.98 4.65
CA PRO A 32 -6.65 32.64 4.03
C PRO A 32 -6.31 33.21 2.64
N GLY A 33 -7.34 33.43 1.82
CA GLY A 33 -7.18 34.09 0.51
C GLY A 33 -6.67 33.18 -0.62
N GLY A 34 -6.67 31.85 -0.43
CA GLY A 34 -6.43 30.90 -1.51
C GLY A 34 -7.54 30.91 -2.58
N MET A 35 -7.21 30.50 -3.80
CA MET A 35 -8.11 30.58 -4.97
C MET A 35 -9.46 29.85 -4.83
N CYS A 36 -9.53 28.85 -3.96
CA CYS A 36 -10.77 28.10 -3.69
C CYS A 36 -11.30 28.32 -2.27
N PHE A 37 -10.75 29.28 -1.52
CA PHE A 37 -11.08 29.46 -0.10
C PHE A 37 -12.03 30.64 0.13
N ASP A 38 -12.66 31.14 -0.94
CA ASP A 38 -13.57 32.28 -0.94
C ASP A 38 -14.85 32.06 -0.14
N GLU A 39 -15.28 30.81 0.02
CA GLU A 39 -16.47 30.44 0.81
C GLU A 39 -16.13 29.99 2.24
N LEU A 40 -14.84 29.88 2.58
CA LEU A 40 -14.41 29.45 3.91
C LEU A 40 -14.41 30.63 4.90
N GLN A 41 -14.86 30.38 6.12
CA GLN A 41 -14.79 31.35 7.21
C GLN A 41 -13.53 31.11 8.03
N PHE A 42 -12.77 32.16 8.29
CA PHE A 42 -11.53 32.13 9.06
C PHE A 42 -11.70 32.97 10.33
N ASP A 43 -11.37 32.39 11.47
CA ASP A 43 -11.16 33.16 12.70
C ASP A 43 -9.74 33.72 12.71
N SER A 44 -9.59 35.02 12.45
CA SER A 44 -8.28 35.68 12.43
C SER A 44 -7.65 35.83 13.82
N SER A 45 -8.40 35.55 14.90
CA SER A 45 -7.89 35.60 16.28
C SER A 45 -7.21 34.31 16.71
N ASP A 46 -7.54 33.17 16.08
CA ASP A 46 -6.90 31.89 16.32
C ASP A 46 -5.86 31.60 15.24
N THR A 47 -4.58 31.61 15.61
CA THR A 47 -3.48 31.49 14.65
C THR A 47 -2.40 30.55 15.15
N VAL A 48 -1.79 29.82 14.21
CA VAL A 48 -0.68 28.91 14.47
C VAL A 48 0.48 29.19 13.52
N THR A 49 1.71 29.06 14.01
CA THR A 49 2.91 29.10 13.17
C THR A 49 3.33 27.68 12.81
N MET A 50 3.41 27.40 11.51
CA MET A 50 3.86 26.11 10.97
C MET A 50 5.17 26.26 10.19
N GLN A 51 5.93 25.17 10.11
CA GLN A 51 7.15 25.13 9.30
C GLN A 51 6.87 24.58 7.91
N ALA A 52 7.30 25.29 6.88
CA ALA A 52 7.25 24.80 5.50
C ALA A 52 8.41 23.81 5.24
N GLU A 53 8.08 22.62 4.73
CA GLU A 53 9.03 21.52 4.51
C GLU A 53 9.83 21.75 3.21
N ARG A 54 11.09 22.20 3.33
CA ARG A 54 11.98 22.43 2.16
C ARG A 54 12.69 21.16 1.74
N TYR A 55 12.57 20.79 0.47
CA TYR A 55 13.28 19.66 -0.12
C TYR A 55 13.46 19.81 -1.64
N GLY A 56 14.34 18.99 -2.21
CA GLY A 56 14.76 18.99 -3.60
C GLY A 56 14.49 17.67 -4.34
N GLY A 57 15.20 17.46 -5.45
CA GLY A 57 15.23 16.19 -6.19
C GLY A 57 14.28 16.12 -7.37
N VAL A 58 14.39 15.05 -8.16
CA VAL A 58 13.53 14.81 -9.32
C VAL A 58 12.05 14.72 -8.92
N GLY A 59 11.17 15.30 -9.74
CA GLY A 59 9.71 15.21 -9.57
C GLY A 59 9.06 16.40 -8.85
N ILE A 60 9.82 17.33 -8.26
CA ILE A 60 9.25 18.49 -7.54
C ILE A 60 8.90 19.69 -8.45
N GLY A 61 9.26 19.64 -9.73
CA GLY A 61 9.00 20.72 -10.69
C GLY A 61 9.72 22.02 -10.31
N TYR A 62 9.00 23.14 -10.31
CA TYR A 62 9.54 24.46 -9.92
C TYR A 62 9.37 24.77 -8.43
N ASN A 63 8.85 23.83 -7.64
CA ASN A 63 8.56 24.05 -6.23
C ASN A 63 9.79 23.90 -5.34
N GLY A 64 9.81 24.59 -4.20
CA GLY A 64 10.90 24.55 -3.21
C GLY A 64 10.73 23.49 -2.11
N GLY A 65 9.73 22.61 -2.24
CA GLY A 65 9.36 21.60 -1.25
C GLY A 65 7.83 21.39 -1.18
N GLY A 66 7.32 21.13 0.03
CA GLY A 66 5.90 20.85 0.26
C GLY A 66 5.05 22.12 0.22
N VAL A 67 4.59 22.53 -0.97
CA VAL A 67 3.94 23.84 -1.22
C VAL A 67 2.59 24.07 -0.54
N ARG A 68 1.96 22.99 -0.10
CA ARG A 68 0.64 22.96 0.54
C ARG A 68 0.64 22.27 1.88
N CYS A 69 1.82 22.18 2.49
CA CYS A 69 2.04 21.49 3.76
C CYS A 69 2.56 22.46 4.81
N GLY A 70 2.14 22.27 6.05
CA GLY A 70 2.72 22.92 7.22
C GLY A 70 2.97 21.91 8.33
N ASN A 71 4.17 21.94 8.90
CA ASN A 71 4.55 21.07 10.01
C ASN A 71 4.31 21.78 11.35
N VAL A 72 3.67 21.09 12.28
CA VAL A 72 3.44 21.50 13.66
C VAL A 72 3.77 20.32 14.60
N GLY A 73 4.89 20.43 15.32
CA GLY A 73 5.40 19.32 16.13
C GLY A 73 5.72 18.08 15.29
N LYS A 74 5.16 16.93 15.69
CA LYS A 74 5.29 15.64 14.97
C LYS A 74 4.32 15.49 13.79
N TYR A 75 3.45 16.47 13.56
CA TYR A 75 2.40 16.41 12.54
C TYR A 75 2.71 17.31 11.35
N GLN A 76 2.28 16.86 10.18
CA GLN A 76 2.20 17.62 8.94
C GLN A 76 0.73 17.72 8.53
N ILE A 77 0.26 18.94 8.29
CA ILE A 77 -1.08 19.21 7.75
C ILE A 77 -0.92 19.52 6.26
N LYS A 78 -1.57 18.74 5.40
CA LYS A 78 -1.59 18.89 3.94
C LYS A 78 -2.91 19.52 3.51
N GLY A 79 -2.86 20.46 2.56
CA GLY A 79 -4.02 21.20 2.07
C GLY A 79 -4.20 22.59 2.71
N ILE A 80 -3.19 23.09 3.43
CA ILE A 80 -3.28 24.35 4.21
C ILE A 80 -3.33 25.63 3.36
N GLY A 81 -3.29 25.55 2.03
CA GLY A 81 -3.08 26.70 1.15
C GLY A 81 -1.62 26.87 0.72
N GLN A 82 -1.38 27.86 -0.15
CA GLN A 82 -0.07 28.17 -0.70
C GLN A 82 0.87 28.68 0.40
N ASN A 83 1.97 27.99 0.62
CA ASN A 83 3.06 28.48 1.45
C ASN A 83 4.19 29.10 0.59
N PRO A 84 5.22 29.70 1.22
CA PRO A 84 6.30 30.38 0.49
C PRO A 84 7.12 29.48 -0.46
N LEU A 85 6.94 28.16 -0.47
CA LEU A 85 7.68 27.22 -1.32
C LEU A 85 7.04 27.00 -2.69
N VAL A 86 5.87 27.60 -2.95
CA VAL A 86 5.23 27.55 -4.27
C VAL A 86 6.13 28.19 -5.33
N GLY A 87 6.41 27.46 -6.40
CA GLY A 87 7.13 27.97 -7.55
C GLY A 87 6.19 28.37 -8.69
N ASP A 88 6.76 29.02 -9.70
CA ASP A 88 6.07 29.30 -10.95
C ASP A 88 5.97 28.02 -11.79
N THR A 89 4.92 27.23 -11.55
CA THR A 89 4.77 25.88 -12.13
C THR A 89 3.89 25.85 -13.38
N GLY A 90 3.19 26.95 -13.73
CA GLY A 90 2.20 26.99 -14.80
C GLY A 90 1.00 26.02 -14.65
N ASN A 91 1.00 25.15 -13.62
CA ASN A 91 -0.03 24.16 -13.36
C ASN A 91 -0.84 24.56 -12.12
N LEU A 92 -2.09 24.94 -12.35
CA LEU A 92 -3.00 25.41 -11.30
C LEU A 92 -3.23 24.37 -10.20
N ALA A 93 -3.36 23.09 -10.56
CA ALA A 93 -3.68 22.01 -9.62
C ALA A 93 -2.53 21.72 -8.63
N HIS A 94 -1.29 22.03 -9.01
CA HIS A 94 -0.10 21.86 -8.16
C HIS A 94 0.38 23.15 -7.51
N SER A 95 -0.22 24.28 -7.85
CA SER A 95 0.14 25.58 -7.28
C SER A 95 -0.91 26.14 -6.34
N TYR A 96 -2.22 25.89 -6.50
CA TYR A 96 -3.26 26.61 -5.75
C TYR A 96 -3.30 26.38 -4.22
N GLY A 97 -2.63 25.35 -3.71
CA GLY A 97 -2.40 25.15 -2.28
C GLY A 97 -3.45 24.30 -1.54
N GLY A 98 -4.58 23.95 -2.16
CA GLY A 98 -5.58 23.07 -1.54
C GLY A 98 -5.30 21.58 -1.73
N LEU A 99 -6.12 20.75 -1.10
CA LEU A 99 -6.18 19.30 -1.24
C LEU A 99 -7.65 18.91 -1.50
N SER A 100 -7.89 18.10 -2.53
CA SER A 100 -9.23 17.61 -2.81
C SER A 100 -9.61 16.48 -1.85
N ALA A 101 -10.91 16.36 -1.54
CA ALA A 101 -11.42 15.23 -0.77
C ALA A 101 -11.15 13.90 -1.48
N VAL A 102 -11.15 13.87 -2.83
CA VAL A 102 -10.77 12.68 -3.62
C VAL A 102 -9.37 12.19 -3.21
N ASP A 103 -8.38 13.08 -3.25
CA ASP A 103 -6.99 12.72 -2.93
C ASP A 103 -6.84 12.32 -1.47
N ALA A 104 -7.53 13.02 -0.56
CA ALA A 104 -7.48 12.75 0.88
C ALA A 104 -8.10 11.38 1.21
N LEU A 105 -9.23 11.02 0.58
CA LEU A 105 -9.87 9.72 0.75
C LEU A 105 -8.97 8.60 0.23
N PHE A 106 -8.40 8.75 -0.98
CA PHE A 106 -7.45 7.78 -1.53
C PHE A 106 -6.25 7.57 -0.62
N GLU A 107 -5.57 8.65 -0.25
CA GLU A 107 -4.37 8.58 0.58
C GLU A 107 -4.68 7.98 1.96
N THR A 108 -5.86 8.28 2.54
CA THR A 108 -6.28 7.71 3.83
C THR A 108 -6.59 6.21 3.75
N ILE A 109 -7.33 5.77 2.72
CA ILE A 109 -7.66 4.36 2.51
C ILE A 109 -6.37 3.56 2.29
N TYR A 110 -5.54 3.97 1.33
CA TYR A 110 -4.28 3.28 1.07
C TYR A 110 -3.34 3.36 2.27
N ALA A 111 -3.25 4.47 2.98
CA ALA A 111 -2.38 4.55 4.15
C ALA A 111 -2.75 3.50 5.20
N ASN A 112 -4.04 3.32 5.49
CA ASN A 112 -4.50 2.35 6.49
C ASN A 112 -4.34 0.90 6.03
N VAL A 113 -4.69 0.60 4.77
CA VAL A 113 -4.54 -0.75 4.20
C VAL A 113 -3.06 -1.13 4.09
N LEU A 114 -2.24 -0.22 3.54
CA LEU A 114 -0.83 -0.46 3.29
C LEU A 114 0.02 -0.51 4.56
N GLN A 115 -0.36 0.24 5.60
CA GLN A 115 0.31 0.17 6.90
C GLN A 115 0.30 -1.24 7.50
N LYS A 116 -0.71 -2.05 7.18
CA LYS A 116 -0.87 -3.41 7.70
C LYS A 116 -0.14 -4.46 6.86
N ILE A 117 -0.05 -4.25 5.55
CA ILE A 117 0.49 -5.27 4.63
C ILE A 117 1.95 -5.03 4.26
N LEU A 118 2.38 -3.77 4.13
CA LEU A 118 3.74 -3.48 3.71
C LEU A 118 4.71 -3.70 4.89
N PRO A 119 5.87 -4.36 4.67
CA PRO A 119 6.75 -4.81 5.77
C PRO A 119 7.40 -3.65 6.56
N VAL A 120 7.49 -2.47 5.95
CA VAL A 120 7.97 -1.24 6.58
C VAL A 120 6.83 -0.26 6.87
N GLY A 121 5.69 -0.40 6.20
CA GLY A 121 4.54 0.50 6.32
C GLY A 121 4.67 1.82 5.54
N VAL A 122 3.86 2.79 5.95
CA VAL A 122 3.69 4.09 5.27
C VAL A 122 3.68 5.23 6.29
N ALA A 123 3.80 6.48 5.85
CA ALA A 123 3.60 7.62 6.73
C ALA A 123 2.16 7.59 7.27
N ARG A 124 1.99 7.59 8.61
CA ARG A 124 0.67 7.45 9.22
C ARG A 124 -0.20 8.65 8.91
N VAL A 125 -1.41 8.40 8.42
CA VAL A 125 -2.48 9.41 8.33
C VAL A 125 -3.30 9.33 9.62
N HIS A 126 -3.40 10.45 10.34
CA HIS A 126 -4.12 10.56 11.61
C HIS A 126 -5.60 10.91 11.41
N GLY A 127 -5.92 11.62 10.33
CA GLY A 127 -7.29 11.96 10.01
C GLY A 127 -7.42 12.96 8.88
N VAL A 128 -8.66 13.17 8.46
CA VAL A 128 -9.08 14.10 7.40
C VAL A 128 -10.15 15.03 7.96
N ILE A 129 -10.00 16.33 7.68
CA ILE A 129 -10.99 17.36 8.01
C ILE A 129 -11.52 17.89 6.69
N LEU A 130 -12.82 17.76 6.43
CA LEU A 130 -13.45 18.36 5.27
C LEU A 130 -13.59 19.87 5.48
N THR A 131 -13.19 20.67 4.50
CA THR A 131 -13.17 22.14 4.62
C THR A 131 -14.42 22.78 4.04
N GLY A 132 -14.81 22.41 2.82
CA GLY A 132 -16.04 22.88 2.20
C GLY A 132 -16.27 22.32 0.79
N PRO A 133 -17.52 22.32 0.29
CA PRO A 133 -17.93 21.64 -0.95
C PRO A 133 -17.34 22.24 -2.24
N ARG A 134 -16.73 23.43 -2.15
CA ARG A 134 -16.10 24.12 -3.26
C ARG A 134 -14.66 24.56 -2.94
N ALA A 135 -14.08 23.98 -1.89
CA ALA A 135 -12.78 24.38 -1.34
C ALA A 135 -11.56 23.78 -2.05
N ALA A 136 -11.76 22.97 -3.09
CA ALA A 136 -10.69 22.41 -3.91
C ALA A 136 -11.06 22.34 -5.39
N PHE A 137 -10.06 22.18 -6.25
CA PHE A 137 -10.28 21.81 -7.66
C PHE A 137 -10.33 20.30 -7.82
N ASN A 138 -11.16 19.81 -8.73
CA ASN A 138 -11.08 18.44 -9.23
C ASN A 138 -9.83 18.28 -10.09
N ILE A 139 -8.93 17.38 -9.71
CA ILE A 139 -7.76 17.04 -10.53
C ILE A 139 -8.23 16.49 -11.88
N GLY A 140 -7.67 17.01 -12.98
CA GLY A 140 -8.08 16.69 -14.35
C GLY A 140 -9.28 17.50 -14.86
N ARG A 141 -9.95 18.27 -13.99
CA ARG A 141 -11.04 19.19 -14.34
C ARG A 141 -10.90 20.48 -13.54
N ALA A 142 -9.80 21.21 -13.78
CA ALA A 142 -9.39 22.35 -12.96
C ALA A 142 -10.40 23.51 -12.91
N GLU A 143 -11.44 23.51 -13.76
CA GLU A 143 -12.55 24.48 -13.70
C GLU A 143 -13.69 24.04 -12.78
N GLU A 144 -13.76 22.75 -12.42
CA GLU A 144 -14.78 22.19 -11.51
C GLU A 144 -14.27 22.23 -10.07
N ARG A 145 -14.95 23.02 -9.23
CA ARG A 145 -14.72 23.01 -7.77
C ARG A 145 -15.39 21.79 -7.12
N SER A 146 -14.79 21.31 -6.05
CA SER A 146 -15.20 20.12 -5.30
C SER A 146 -14.87 20.28 -3.81
N TRP A 147 -15.23 19.27 -3.02
CA TRP A 147 -14.91 19.20 -1.60
C TRP A 147 -13.40 19.32 -1.38
N GLY A 148 -13.01 20.28 -0.54
CA GLY A 148 -11.65 20.41 -0.03
C GLY A 148 -11.45 19.65 1.28
N ALA A 149 -10.19 19.38 1.58
CA ALA A 149 -9.80 18.66 2.78
C ALA A 149 -8.48 19.20 3.38
N LEU A 150 -8.31 19.02 4.68
CA LEU A 150 -7.02 18.98 5.36
C LEU A 150 -6.73 17.54 5.75
N MET A 151 -5.51 17.09 5.51
CA MET A 151 -5.07 15.76 5.92
C MET A 151 -3.89 15.88 6.88
N VAL A 152 -4.03 15.28 8.05
CA VAL A 152 -3.00 15.28 9.10
C VAL A 152 -2.24 13.96 9.03
N ARG A 153 -0.92 14.03 8.91
CA ARG A 153 -0.04 12.85 8.85
C ARG A 153 1.25 13.08 9.65
N ASP A 154 2.07 12.05 9.78
CA ASP A 154 3.40 12.19 10.38
C ASP A 154 4.29 13.18 9.60
N THR A 155 5.09 13.97 10.33
CA THR A 155 6.29 14.60 9.77
C THR A 155 7.34 13.53 9.50
N VAL A 156 7.92 13.50 8.29
CA VAL A 156 8.85 12.44 7.86
C VAL A 156 10.15 12.98 7.28
N LEU A 157 11.23 12.22 7.41
CA LEU A 157 12.52 12.53 6.78
C LEU A 157 12.67 11.74 5.47
N ARG A 158 13.03 12.43 4.39
CA ARG A 158 13.06 11.90 3.00
C ARG A 158 14.40 12.18 2.31
N PRO A 159 14.87 11.34 1.37
CA PRO A 159 16.03 11.60 0.51
C PRO A 159 16.07 13.02 -0.07
N ALA A 160 14.92 13.52 -0.52
CA ALA A 160 14.74 14.85 -1.09
C ALA A 160 15.22 15.99 -0.17
N HIS A 161 15.17 15.84 1.16
CA HIS A 161 15.64 16.88 2.08
C HIS A 161 17.12 17.20 1.90
N PHE A 162 17.91 16.26 1.39
CA PHE A 162 19.35 16.40 1.18
C PHE A 162 19.71 16.73 -0.26
N LEU A 163 18.72 16.91 -1.15
CA LEU A 163 18.90 17.20 -2.57
C LEU A 163 18.55 18.64 -2.90
N ARG A 164 18.99 19.14 -4.06
CA ARG A 164 18.78 20.52 -4.52
C ARG A 164 17.39 20.70 -5.14
N ALA A 165 16.79 21.87 -4.95
CA ALA A 165 15.63 22.34 -5.70
C ALA A 165 16.12 23.35 -6.76
N SER A 166 16.80 22.86 -7.80
CA SER A 166 17.58 23.68 -8.74
C SER A 166 16.74 24.64 -9.59
N THR A 167 15.47 24.31 -9.80
CA THR A 167 14.48 25.04 -10.59
C THR A 167 13.62 25.98 -9.76
N TYR A 168 13.72 25.93 -8.43
CA TYR A 168 12.90 26.76 -7.55
C TYR A 168 13.45 28.20 -7.45
N ALA A 169 12.57 29.15 -7.75
CA ALA A 169 12.79 30.57 -7.54
C ALA A 169 11.80 31.08 -6.47
N PRO A 170 12.28 31.53 -5.29
CA PRO A 170 11.39 32.06 -4.27
C PRO A 170 10.64 33.30 -4.75
N PRO A 171 9.34 33.43 -4.44
CA PRO A 171 8.55 34.56 -4.89
C PRO A 171 8.87 35.85 -4.12
N GLY A 172 8.98 36.97 -4.86
CA GLY A 172 8.97 38.33 -4.32
C GLY A 172 9.95 38.60 -3.17
N ALA A 173 9.44 39.16 -2.08
CA ALA A 173 10.25 39.55 -0.92
C ALA A 173 10.89 38.36 -0.19
N MET A 174 10.33 37.14 -0.32
CA MET A 174 10.85 35.93 0.33
C MET A 174 12.22 35.51 -0.20
N ALA A 175 12.56 35.88 -1.43
CA ALA A 175 13.88 35.62 -2.00
C ALA A 175 15.03 36.21 -1.16
N ARG A 176 14.77 37.30 -0.40
CA ARG A 176 15.76 37.97 0.44
C ARG A 176 15.89 37.37 1.85
N THR A 177 14.89 36.64 2.32
CA THR A 177 14.84 36.09 3.69
C THR A 177 15.16 34.60 3.74
N MET A 178 15.01 33.88 2.63
CA MET A 178 15.30 32.46 2.56
C MET A 178 16.80 32.18 2.37
N TYR A 179 17.32 31.18 3.10
CA TYR A 179 18.62 30.61 2.79
C TYR A 179 18.68 30.13 1.33
N SER A 180 19.77 30.45 0.64
CA SER A 180 20.03 29.92 -0.70
C SER A 180 19.95 28.40 -0.69
N ASP A 181 19.42 27.81 -1.77
CA ASP A 181 19.26 26.36 -1.84
C ASP A 181 20.61 25.63 -1.72
N VAL A 182 21.69 26.21 -2.28
CA VAL A 182 23.07 25.75 -2.07
C VAL A 182 23.43 25.71 -0.58
N GLY A 183 23.14 26.81 0.13
CA GLY A 183 23.45 26.96 1.55
C GLY A 183 22.68 25.96 2.41
N ARG A 184 21.38 25.80 2.13
CA ARG A 184 20.52 24.79 2.78
C ARG A 184 21.07 23.39 2.59
N VAL A 185 21.33 22.97 1.35
CA VAL A 185 21.81 21.60 1.06
C VAL A 185 23.17 21.34 1.69
N ARG A 186 24.08 22.33 1.67
CA ARG A 186 25.36 22.24 2.38
C ARG A 186 25.15 22.02 3.87
N MET A 187 24.26 22.81 4.49
CA MET A 187 23.98 22.74 5.92
C MET A 187 23.42 21.36 6.32
N VAL A 188 22.38 20.86 5.62
CA VAL A 188 21.77 19.57 5.97
C VAL A 188 22.71 18.39 5.74
N ASN A 189 23.53 18.39 4.69
CA ASN A 189 24.49 17.30 4.44
C ASN A 189 25.65 17.30 5.44
N ARG A 190 26.10 18.47 5.90
CA ARG A 190 27.06 18.57 7.01
C ARG A 190 26.42 18.17 8.34
N GLY A 191 25.17 18.58 8.55
CA GLY A 191 24.37 18.18 9.70
C GLY A 191 24.16 16.67 9.78
N LEU A 192 24.00 15.98 8.65
CA LEU A 192 23.94 14.52 8.60
C LEU A 192 25.22 13.88 9.15
N LEU A 193 26.39 14.32 8.67
CA LEU A 193 27.68 13.80 9.16
C LEU A 193 27.85 14.09 10.65
N GLN A 194 27.50 15.29 11.11
CA GLN A 194 27.56 15.66 12.53
C GLN A 194 26.63 14.79 13.38
N THR A 195 25.40 14.56 12.93
CA THR A 195 24.39 13.75 13.64
C THR A 195 24.80 12.28 13.70
N CYS A 196 25.34 11.73 12.61
CA CYS A 196 25.83 10.36 12.56
C CYS A 196 27.19 10.18 13.26
N GLY A 197 27.96 11.26 13.46
CA GLY A 197 29.27 11.27 14.12
C GLY A 197 30.43 10.74 13.26
N SER A 198 30.19 9.97 12.21
CA SER A 198 31.23 9.47 11.30
C SER A 198 30.69 9.08 9.92
N VAL A 199 31.60 8.98 8.93
CA VAL A 199 31.26 8.48 7.59
C VAL A 199 30.77 7.03 7.64
N ASN A 200 31.35 6.19 8.49
CA ASN A 200 30.91 4.80 8.65
C ASN A 200 29.47 4.71 9.17
N ALA A 201 29.08 5.58 10.11
CA ALA A 201 27.72 5.67 10.58
C ALA A 201 26.75 6.17 9.49
N VAL A 202 27.20 7.07 8.60
CA VAL A 202 26.41 7.47 7.41
C VAL A 202 26.24 6.29 6.44
N ILE A 203 27.27 5.46 6.24
CA ILE A 203 27.17 4.23 5.43
C ILE A 203 26.12 3.29 6.03
N GLN A 204 26.12 3.10 7.36
CA GLN A 204 25.12 2.27 8.05
C GLN A 204 23.71 2.86 7.92
N PHE A 205 23.56 4.18 8.06
CA PHE A 205 22.29 4.88 7.86
C PHE A 205 21.74 4.66 6.44
N LEU A 206 22.55 4.88 5.42
CA LEU A 206 22.16 4.64 4.02
C LEU A 206 21.94 3.16 3.73
N GLY A 207 22.74 2.26 4.33
CA GLY A 207 22.56 0.82 4.22
C GLY A 207 21.21 0.37 4.78
N ASN A 208 20.82 0.87 5.95
CA ASN A 208 19.51 0.61 6.55
C ASN A 208 18.37 1.11 5.65
N PHE A 209 18.50 2.31 5.08
CA PHE A 209 17.55 2.81 4.08
C PHE A 209 17.43 1.85 2.88
N MET A 210 18.55 1.42 2.30
CA MET A 210 18.54 0.51 1.15
C MET A 210 17.92 -0.86 1.49
N MET A 211 18.23 -1.44 2.65
CA MET A 211 17.63 -2.70 3.08
C MET A 211 16.11 -2.58 3.25
N ARG A 212 15.64 -1.49 3.86
CA ARG A 212 14.20 -1.25 4.05
C ARG A 212 13.47 -1.01 2.73
N CYS A 213 14.07 -0.26 1.81
CA CYS A 213 13.57 -0.12 0.44
C CYS A 213 13.49 -1.46 -0.28
N ALA A 214 14.54 -2.29 -0.18
CA ALA A 214 14.57 -3.62 -0.80
C ALA A 214 13.46 -4.51 -0.24
N ASN A 215 13.29 -4.53 1.08
CA ASN A 215 12.23 -5.28 1.75
C ASN A 215 10.83 -4.84 1.30
N GLN A 216 10.59 -3.52 1.31
CA GLN A 216 9.33 -2.91 0.91
C GLN A 216 8.98 -3.20 -0.56
N LEU A 217 9.90 -2.96 -1.48
CA LEU A 217 9.66 -3.09 -2.93
C LEU A 217 9.63 -4.54 -3.39
N ALA A 218 10.38 -5.44 -2.74
CA ALA A 218 10.27 -6.88 -2.97
C ALA A 218 8.88 -7.40 -2.56
N PHE A 219 8.39 -7.02 -1.38
CA PHE A 219 7.04 -7.37 -0.96
C PHE A 219 5.97 -6.79 -1.90
N ALA A 220 6.07 -5.49 -2.20
CA ALA A 220 5.14 -4.83 -3.11
C ALA A 220 5.07 -5.52 -4.48
N ARG A 221 6.21 -6.00 -4.99
CA ARG A 221 6.27 -6.81 -6.22
C ARG A 221 5.45 -8.09 -6.11
N VAL A 222 5.63 -8.84 -5.02
CA VAL A 222 4.93 -10.10 -4.77
C VAL A 222 3.42 -9.87 -4.57
N ALA A 223 3.05 -8.82 -3.82
CA ALA A 223 1.67 -8.45 -3.55
C ALA A 223 0.98 -7.67 -4.70
N ARG A 224 1.70 -7.40 -5.80
CA ARG A 224 1.24 -6.59 -6.95
C ARG A 224 0.74 -5.19 -6.55
N ILE A 225 1.54 -4.51 -5.73
CA ILE A 225 1.31 -3.14 -5.28
C ILE A 225 2.33 -2.23 -5.96
N MET A 226 1.86 -1.12 -6.52
CA MET A 226 2.69 -0.10 -7.14
C MET A 226 2.48 1.24 -6.44
N HIS A 227 3.56 1.95 -6.13
CA HIS A 227 3.45 3.30 -5.58
C HIS A 227 2.93 4.29 -6.63
N ALA A 228 3.36 4.11 -7.88
CA ALA A 228 3.03 4.84 -9.10
C ALA A 228 3.43 6.33 -9.12
N SER A 229 4.22 6.76 -8.13
CA SER A 229 4.77 8.11 -8.02
C SER A 229 6.08 8.13 -7.22
N ILE A 230 6.81 7.01 -7.21
CA ILE A 230 8.01 6.85 -6.41
C ILE A 230 9.08 7.88 -6.82
N SER A 231 9.57 8.63 -5.84
CA SER A 231 10.51 9.74 -6.03
C SER A 231 11.33 9.93 -4.75
N PRO A 232 12.41 10.71 -4.75
CA PRO A 232 13.14 11.00 -3.51
C PRO A 232 12.29 11.80 -2.51
N SER A 233 11.19 12.41 -2.95
CA SER A 233 10.23 13.11 -2.08
C SER A 233 9.09 12.21 -1.62
N ASN A 234 8.88 11.03 -2.19
CA ASN A 234 7.75 10.14 -1.84
C ASN A 234 8.21 8.86 -1.11
N MET A 235 9.51 8.75 -0.83
CA MET A 235 10.11 7.71 -0.02
C MET A 235 10.71 8.31 1.25
N CYS A 236 10.51 7.68 2.40
CA CYS A 236 11.12 8.08 3.67
C CYS A 236 12.48 7.38 3.85
N PHE A 237 13.42 7.99 4.59
CA PHE A 237 14.70 7.33 4.90
C PHE A 237 14.56 6.08 5.78
N ASP A 238 13.44 5.97 6.50
CA ASP A 238 13.08 4.74 7.21
C ASP A 238 12.40 3.71 6.29
N GLY A 239 12.33 3.94 4.97
CA GLY A 239 11.78 3.03 3.96
C GLY A 239 10.26 3.05 3.82
N ARG A 240 9.54 3.86 4.62
CA ARG A 240 8.08 4.03 4.48
C ARG A 240 7.72 4.84 3.25
N TRP A 241 6.58 4.54 2.65
CA TRP A 241 6.01 5.34 1.54
C TRP A 241 5.18 6.52 2.05
N VAL A 242 5.04 7.56 1.21
CA VAL A 242 4.21 8.75 1.49
C VAL A 242 3.68 9.32 0.16
N ASP A 243 2.60 10.09 0.21
CA ASP A 243 1.94 10.65 -0.99
C ASP A 243 1.35 9.53 -1.89
N LEU A 244 0.45 8.76 -1.29
CA LEU A 244 -0.14 7.52 -1.84
C LEU A 244 -1.33 7.76 -2.78
N THR A 245 -1.60 8.99 -3.20
CA THR A 245 -2.77 9.32 -4.06
C THR A 245 -2.81 8.50 -5.34
N LEU A 246 -1.67 8.15 -5.94
CA LEU A 246 -1.59 7.36 -7.17
C LEU A 246 -1.31 5.87 -6.94
N THR A 247 -1.11 5.48 -5.69
CA THR A 247 -0.80 4.10 -5.33
C THR A 247 -1.95 3.19 -5.72
N GLN A 248 -1.62 1.96 -6.15
CA GLN A 248 -2.62 1.04 -6.65
C GLN A 248 -2.19 -0.41 -6.50
N PHE A 249 -3.18 -1.28 -6.38
CA PHE A 249 -3.01 -2.69 -6.67
C PHE A 249 -3.14 -2.94 -8.18
N LEU A 250 -2.47 -3.99 -8.67
CA LEU A 250 -2.39 -4.32 -10.08
C LEU A 250 -2.81 -5.77 -10.36
N PRO A 251 -3.39 -6.04 -11.55
CA PRO A 251 -3.46 -7.40 -12.08
C PRO A 251 -2.08 -7.87 -12.57
N SER A 252 -1.93 -9.17 -12.76
CA SER A 252 -0.63 -9.81 -13.05
C SER A 252 -0.15 -9.65 -14.49
N ASP A 253 -1.05 -9.29 -15.39
CA ASP A 253 -0.78 -9.11 -16.82
C ASP A 253 -0.41 -7.65 -17.17
N GLN A 254 -0.20 -6.78 -16.17
CA GLN A 254 0.02 -5.35 -16.40
C GLN A 254 1.36 -4.86 -15.83
N ASN A 255 2.17 -4.29 -16.70
CA ASN A 255 3.28 -3.44 -16.30
C ASN A 255 2.82 -1.98 -16.34
N THR A 256 2.05 -1.54 -15.36
CA THR A 256 1.50 -0.17 -15.37
C THR A 256 2.61 0.86 -15.15
N ALA A 257 2.57 1.98 -15.85
CA ALA A 257 3.33 3.18 -15.51
C ALA A 257 2.37 4.30 -15.10
N GLY A 258 2.84 5.21 -14.24
CA GLY A 258 2.05 6.38 -13.86
C GLY A 258 1.72 7.25 -15.08
N PHE A 259 0.68 8.08 -14.97
CA PHE A 259 0.26 8.98 -16.05
C PHE A 259 1.31 10.05 -16.42
N PHE A 260 2.32 10.27 -15.58
CA PHE A 260 3.35 11.27 -15.84
C PHE A 260 4.55 10.66 -16.57
N PRO A 261 5.15 11.39 -17.52
CA PRO A 261 6.34 10.94 -18.23
C PRO A 261 7.50 10.73 -17.25
N ASN A 262 8.31 9.69 -17.50
CA ASN A 262 9.49 9.30 -16.72
C ASN A 262 9.20 8.77 -15.30
N ILE A 263 7.95 8.41 -14.97
CA ILE A 263 7.68 7.57 -13.80
C ILE A 263 8.05 6.13 -14.17
N PRO A 264 8.86 5.43 -13.34
CA PRO A 264 9.17 4.03 -13.59
C PRO A 264 7.89 3.19 -13.63
N SER A 265 7.85 2.23 -14.54
CA SER A 265 6.76 1.25 -14.56
C SER A 265 6.82 0.35 -13.32
N PHE A 266 5.75 -0.41 -13.05
CA PHE A 266 5.68 -1.34 -11.91
C PHE A 266 6.89 -2.29 -11.87
N PHE A 267 7.43 -2.67 -13.03
CA PHE A 267 8.56 -3.59 -13.13
C PHE A 267 9.90 -2.89 -12.86
N GLU A 268 9.93 -1.57 -12.88
CA GLU A 268 11.12 -0.73 -12.74
C GLU A 268 11.14 0.07 -11.43
N GLU A 269 10.02 0.20 -10.69
CA GLU A 269 9.95 0.96 -9.43
C GLU A 269 11.00 0.49 -8.41
N ASN A 270 11.33 -0.80 -8.42
CA ASN A 270 12.37 -1.38 -7.57
C ASN A 270 13.79 -0.83 -7.87
N THR A 271 14.01 -0.09 -8.96
CA THR A 271 15.31 0.54 -9.26
C THR A 271 15.39 1.98 -8.77
N ALA A 272 14.26 2.62 -8.48
CA ALA A 272 14.20 4.04 -8.11
C ALA A 272 15.05 4.41 -6.88
N PRO A 273 15.12 3.60 -5.80
CA PRO A 273 15.98 3.91 -4.66
C PRO A 273 17.46 4.10 -5.00
N LEU A 274 17.97 3.43 -6.04
CA LEU A 274 19.36 3.57 -6.49
C LEU A 274 19.64 4.93 -7.12
N LEU A 275 18.65 5.51 -7.82
CA LEU A 275 18.75 6.86 -8.38
C LEU A 275 18.87 7.88 -7.25
N PHE A 276 18.03 7.75 -6.22
CA PHE A 276 18.02 8.65 -5.07
C PHE A 276 19.33 8.54 -4.29
N LEU A 277 19.76 7.30 -4.04
CA LEU A 277 21.01 7.00 -3.34
C LEU A 277 22.20 7.64 -4.05
N ARG A 278 22.31 7.50 -5.37
CA ARG A 278 23.41 8.09 -6.13
C ARG A 278 23.49 9.60 -5.93
N GLU A 279 22.37 10.30 -6.09
CA GLU A 279 22.33 11.75 -5.93
C GLU A 279 22.62 12.18 -4.48
N ASN A 280 22.13 11.42 -3.49
CA ASN A 280 22.44 11.68 -2.08
C ASN A 280 23.93 11.49 -1.77
N ILE A 281 24.57 10.43 -2.28
CA ILE A 281 26.00 10.17 -2.09
C ILE A 281 26.84 11.27 -2.73
N ASP A 282 26.54 11.64 -3.97
CA ASP A 282 27.26 12.69 -4.70
C ASP A 282 27.17 14.02 -3.95
N THR A 283 25.97 14.34 -3.46
CA THR A 283 25.73 15.57 -2.69
C THR A 283 26.43 15.55 -1.32
N PHE A 284 26.38 14.41 -0.63
CA PHE A 284 27.05 14.21 0.66
C PHE A 284 28.57 14.37 0.53
N ASN A 285 29.17 13.70 -0.46
CA ASN A 285 30.61 13.76 -0.75
C ASN A 285 31.04 15.20 -1.07
N LYS A 286 30.29 15.89 -1.92
CA LYS A 286 30.56 17.29 -2.31
C LYS A 286 30.67 18.23 -1.11
N TYR A 287 29.78 18.11 -0.13
CA TYR A 287 29.69 19.07 0.98
C TYR A 287 30.49 18.69 2.23
N ASN A 288 30.89 17.43 2.35
CA ASN A 288 31.69 16.91 3.46
C ASN A 288 33.15 16.58 3.08
N GLY A 289 33.53 16.64 1.80
CA GLY A 289 34.89 16.31 1.37
C GLY A 289 35.23 14.83 1.55
N THR A 290 34.23 13.97 1.41
CA THR A 290 34.35 12.51 1.57
C THR A 290 34.35 11.80 0.22
N ASN A 291 34.64 10.50 0.21
CA ASN A 291 34.65 9.67 -1.00
C ASN A 291 33.87 8.35 -0.80
N LEU A 292 32.62 8.46 -0.35
CA LEU A 292 31.73 7.32 -0.16
C LEU A 292 31.36 6.71 -1.52
N GLN A 293 31.51 5.39 -1.65
CA GLN A 293 31.35 4.67 -2.91
C GLN A 293 29.92 4.14 -3.10
N PHE A 294 29.28 4.51 -4.21
CA PHE A 294 27.93 4.05 -4.57
C PHE A 294 27.85 2.53 -4.75
N ALA A 295 28.83 1.92 -5.42
CA ALA A 295 28.77 0.53 -5.86
C ALA A 295 28.55 -0.48 -4.71
N ALA A 296 29.16 -0.25 -3.54
CA ALA A 296 29.02 -1.15 -2.39
C ALA A 296 27.57 -1.19 -1.87
N LEU A 297 26.94 -0.02 -1.72
CA LEU A 297 25.54 0.09 -1.27
C LEU A 297 24.55 -0.37 -2.33
N ALA A 298 24.83 -0.15 -3.62
CA ALA A 298 24.02 -0.67 -4.72
C ALA A 298 24.06 -2.21 -4.78
N ASN A 299 25.25 -2.80 -4.64
CA ASN A 299 25.40 -4.26 -4.57
C ASN A 299 24.70 -4.84 -3.33
N TYR A 300 24.80 -4.16 -2.19
CA TYR A 300 24.06 -4.54 -0.99
C TYR A 300 22.55 -4.52 -1.24
N TYR A 301 22.03 -3.45 -1.86
CA TYR A 301 20.62 -3.33 -2.20
C TYR A 301 20.11 -4.50 -3.06
N PHE A 302 20.79 -4.84 -4.17
CA PHE A 302 20.34 -5.93 -5.03
C PHE A 302 20.35 -7.30 -4.32
N LYS A 303 21.34 -7.53 -3.45
CA LYS A 303 21.37 -8.73 -2.60
C LYS A 303 20.17 -8.77 -1.65
N GLN A 304 19.88 -7.65 -0.98
CA GLN A 304 18.71 -7.56 -0.10
C GLN A 304 17.41 -7.72 -0.88
N LEU A 305 17.28 -7.10 -2.05
CA LEU A 305 16.08 -7.16 -2.88
C LEU A 305 15.78 -8.60 -3.31
N ASN A 306 16.81 -9.35 -3.71
CA ASN A 306 16.65 -10.77 -4.06
C ASN A 306 16.27 -11.63 -2.85
N ALA A 307 16.97 -11.45 -1.72
CA ALA A 307 16.68 -12.19 -0.50
C ALA A 307 15.26 -11.90 0.03
N CYS A 308 14.84 -10.64 0.05
CA CYS A 308 13.49 -10.23 0.44
C CYS A 308 12.43 -10.74 -0.53
N PHE A 309 12.70 -10.77 -1.85
CA PHE A 309 11.75 -11.32 -2.82
C PHE A 309 11.47 -12.79 -2.52
N ARG A 310 12.52 -13.60 -2.32
CA ARG A 310 12.37 -15.02 -1.94
C ARG A 310 11.59 -15.20 -0.65
N PHE A 311 11.92 -14.41 0.38
CA PHE A 311 11.23 -14.47 1.66
C PHE A 311 9.74 -14.15 1.50
N HIS A 312 9.42 -13.09 0.75
CA HIS A 312 8.04 -12.63 0.58
C HIS A 312 7.20 -13.49 -0.36
N MET A 313 7.79 -14.36 -1.18
CA MET A 313 7.03 -15.32 -1.99
C MET A 313 6.09 -16.19 -1.14
N GLY A 314 6.42 -16.42 0.14
CA GLY A 314 5.51 -17.07 1.09
C GLY A 314 4.14 -16.39 1.17
N TYR A 315 4.07 -15.07 0.96
CA TYR A 315 2.82 -14.30 0.94
C TYR A 315 1.82 -14.82 -0.10
N LEU A 316 2.29 -15.18 -1.30
CA LEU A 316 1.45 -15.70 -2.40
C LEU A 316 0.81 -17.05 -2.06
N PHE A 317 1.46 -17.83 -1.21
CA PHE A 317 1.01 -19.17 -0.83
C PHE A 317 0.48 -19.22 0.61
N ALA A 318 0.37 -18.07 1.28
CA ALA A 318 0.06 -17.95 2.70
C ALA A 318 0.95 -18.84 3.61
N LEU A 319 2.22 -19.01 3.24
CA LEU A 319 3.19 -19.80 3.99
C LEU A 319 3.96 -18.93 5.01
N PRO A 320 4.09 -19.38 6.27
CA PRO A 320 4.88 -18.69 7.28
C PRO A 320 6.38 -18.96 7.09
N VAL A 321 7.00 -18.36 6.07
CA VAL A 321 8.40 -18.65 5.67
C VAL A 321 9.39 -18.48 6.83
N SER A 322 9.16 -17.55 7.75
CA SER A 322 10.01 -17.35 8.94
C SER A 322 10.05 -18.53 9.91
N GLN A 323 9.09 -19.46 9.82
CA GLN A 323 9.03 -20.67 10.64
C GLN A 323 9.69 -21.88 9.95
N LEU A 324 10.03 -21.76 8.66
CA LEU A 324 10.69 -22.83 7.91
C LEU A 324 12.16 -22.93 8.27
N ALA A 325 12.70 -24.15 8.23
CA ALA A 325 14.12 -24.39 8.42
C ALA A 325 14.96 -23.65 7.36
N PRO A 326 16.15 -23.10 7.71
CA PRO A 326 16.94 -22.28 6.80
C PRO A 326 17.33 -22.98 5.48
N ASP A 327 17.57 -24.29 5.51
CA ASP A 327 17.90 -25.11 4.35
C ASP A 327 16.73 -25.21 3.34
N LEU A 328 15.49 -25.26 3.83
CA LEU A 328 14.31 -25.19 2.97
C LEU A 328 14.14 -23.81 2.34
N GLN A 329 14.43 -22.75 3.10
CA GLN A 329 14.41 -21.39 2.57
C GLN A 329 15.50 -21.18 1.50
N GLU A 330 16.66 -21.82 1.64
CA GLU A 330 17.77 -21.69 0.69
C GLU A 330 17.59 -22.57 -0.54
N ASN A 331 17.06 -23.78 -0.41
CA ASN A 331 16.96 -24.74 -1.51
C ASN A 331 15.63 -24.65 -2.25
N GLN A 332 14.51 -24.80 -1.52
CA GLN A 332 13.19 -24.95 -2.14
C GLN A 332 12.64 -23.61 -2.63
N LEU A 333 12.76 -22.53 -1.83
CA LEU A 333 12.32 -21.20 -2.28
C LEU A 333 13.18 -20.66 -3.41
N GLU A 334 14.50 -20.94 -3.42
CA GLU A 334 15.37 -20.56 -4.52
C GLU A 334 14.98 -21.27 -5.81
N TYR A 335 14.61 -22.56 -5.74
CA TYR A 335 14.14 -23.32 -6.89
C TYR A 335 12.90 -22.70 -7.54
N VAL A 336 11.88 -22.39 -6.75
CA VAL A 336 10.60 -21.85 -7.26
C VAL A 336 10.65 -20.37 -7.62
N LYS A 337 11.72 -19.65 -7.22
CA LYS A 337 11.84 -18.19 -7.35
C LYS A 337 11.67 -17.68 -8.78
N ASP A 338 12.37 -18.30 -9.71
CA ASP A 338 12.40 -17.81 -11.10
C ASP A 338 11.04 -18.02 -11.78
N ASP A 339 10.37 -19.14 -11.48
CA ASP A 339 9.05 -19.46 -12.01
C ASP A 339 7.99 -18.48 -11.47
N VAL A 340 8.02 -18.18 -10.17
CA VAL A 340 7.14 -17.15 -9.56
C VAL A 340 7.42 -15.76 -10.14
N SER A 341 8.69 -15.39 -10.29
CA SER A 341 9.08 -14.13 -10.92
C SER A 341 8.58 -14.02 -12.36
N ALA A 342 8.65 -15.11 -13.13
CA ALA A 342 8.18 -15.18 -14.51
C ALA A 342 6.65 -15.02 -14.62
N ILE A 343 5.90 -15.57 -13.67
CA ILE A 343 4.43 -15.42 -13.56
C ILE A 343 4.07 -13.97 -13.20
N LEU A 344 4.70 -13.40 -12.16
CA LEU A 344 4.49 -11.99 -11.76
C LEU A 344 4.89 -10.98 -12.85
N SER A 345 5.70 -11.41 -13.82
CA SER A 345 6.20 -10.57 -14.91
C SER A 345 5.57 -10.92 -16.27
N THR A 346 4.34 -11.46 -16.26
CA THR A 346 3.67 -11.92 -17.49
C THR A 346 3.35 -10.78 -18.45
N GLY A 347 2.85 -9.66 -17.93
CA GLY A 347 2.60 -8.44 -18.69
C GLY A 347 3.87 -7.65 -19.01
N LYS A 348 4.40 -7.74 -20.22
CA LYS A 348 5.61 -6.97 -20.59
C LYS A 348 5.30 -5.55 -21.08
N THR A 349 4.11 -5.34 -21.62
CA THR A 349 3.74 -4.06 -22.24
C THR A 349 3.38 -3.04 -21.17
N VAL A 350 4.01 -1.87 -21.26
CA VAL A 350 3.69 -0.77 -20.37
C VAL A 350 2.28 -0.25 -20.68
N ARG A 351 1.41 -0.16 -19.67
CA ARG A 351 0.06 0.42 -19.79
C ARG A 351 -0.05 1.68 -18.95
N ASN A 352 -0.64 2.74 -19.51
CA ASN A 352 -0.94 3.99 -18.81
C ASN A 352 -2.44 4.06 -18.51
N ALA A 353 -2.93 3.13 -17.70
CA ALA A 353 -4.32 3.05 -17.31
C ALA A 353 -4.43 2.52 -15.88
N TRP A 354 -5.47 2.97 -15.18
CA TRP A 354 -5.85 2.35 -13.91
C TRP A 354 -6.73 1.13 -14.17
N PRO A 355 -6.43 -0.02 -13.56
CA PRO A 355 -7.30 -1.18 -13.68
C PRO A 355 -8.68 -0.87 -13.06
N LEU A 356 -9.72 -1.47 -13.62
CA LEU A 356 -11.11 -1.34 -13.16
C LEU A 356 -11.66 -2.67 -12.66
N VAL A 357 -11.29 -3.74 -13.34
CA VAL A 357 -11.78 -5.11 -13.12
C VAL A 357 -10.58 -6.04 -13.23
N LEU A 358 -10.59 -7.10 -12.44
CA LEU A 358 -9.61 -8.17 -12.54
C LEU A 358 -10.03 -9.14 -13.65
N ASP A 359 -9.10 -9.47 -14.54
CA ASP A 359 -9.35 -10.50 -15.53
C ASP A 359 -9.52 -11.85 -14.84
N MET A 360 -10.57 -12.59 -15.19
CA MET A 360 -10.77 -13.94 -14.66
C MET A 360 -9.68 -14.90 -15.17
N ASP A 361 -8.97 -14.57 -16.24
CA ASP A 361 -7.81 -15.30 -16.69
C ASP A 361 -6.48 -14.75 -16.13
N ASP A 362 -6.52 -14.00 -15.02
CA ASP A 362 -5.32 -13.47 -14.37
C ASP A 362 -4.28 -14.59 -14.09
N PRO A 363 -3.04 -14.45 -14.60
CA PRO A 363 -2.01 -15.47 -14.48
C PRO A 363 -1.67 -15.88 -13.04
N VAL A 364 -1.69 -14.95 -12.08
CA VAL A 364 -1.39 -15.29 -10.67
C VAL A 364 -2.54 -16.04 -10.03
N LEU A 365 -3.80 -15.70 -10.34
CA LEU A 365 -4.94 -16.47 -9.86
C LEU A 365 -4.88 -17.91 -10.36
N GLY A 366 -4.73 -18.10 -11.68
CA GLY A 366 -4.59 -19.43 -12.26
C GLY A 366 -3.39 -20.19 -11.68
N PHE A 367 -2.26 -19.50 -11.52
CA PHE A 367 -1.06 -20.08 -10.92
C PHE A 367 -1.26 -20.52 -9.46
N ILE A 368 -1.93 -19.73 -8.62
CA ILE A 368 -2.27 -20.10 -7.24
C ILE A 368 -3.17 -21.33 -7.24
N GLU A 369 -4.25 -21.34 -8.03
CA GLU A 369 -5.18 -22.47 -8.11
C GLU A 369 -4.44 -23.78 -8.47
N ARG A 370 -3.61 -23.74 -9.52
CA ARG A 370 -2.84 -24.92 -9.96
C ARG A 370 -1.76 -25.34 -8.96
N SER A 371 -1.11 -24.38 -8.31
CA SER A 371 -0.10 -24.66 -7.27
C SER A 371 -0.71 -25.43 -6.10
N PHE A 372 -1.90 -25.04 -5.64
CA PHE A 372 -2.58 -25.73 -4.55
C PHE A 372 -3.14 -27.10 -4.95
N MET A 373 -3.59 -27.27 -6.20
CA MET A 373 -3.92 -28.60 -6.73
C MET A 373 -2.70 -29.51 -6.77
N ALA A 374 -1.53 -29.00 -7.17
CA ALA A 374 -0.27 -29.73 -7.17
C ALA A 374 0.21 -30.10 -5.75
N VAL A 375 -0.02 -29.25 -4.75
CA VAL A 375 0.26 -29.56 -3.33
C VAL A 375 -0.68 -30.63 -2.78
N ALA A 376 -1.94 -30.64 -3.22
CA ALA A 376 -2.92 -31.65 -2.84
C ALA A 376 -2.64 -33.01 -3.54
N GLU A 377 -2.17 -32.99 -4.78
CA GLU A 377 -1.85 -34.18 -5.58
C GLU A 377 -0.43 -34.14 -6.19
N PRO A 378 0.63 -34.33 -5.39
CA PRO A 378 2.00 -34.19 -5.91
C PRO A 378 2.31 -35.11 -7.10
N ALA A 379 1.69 -36.30 -7.15
CA ALA A 379 1.85 -37.25 -8.25
C ALA A 379 1.32 -36.71 -9.61
N ALA A 380 0.34 -35.82 -9.59
CA ALA A 380 -0.24 -35.18 -10.77
C ALA A 380 0.22 -33.72 -10.96
N ALA A 381 1.18 -33.24 -10.17
CA ALA A 381 1.65 -31.85 -10.20
C ALA A 381 2.02 -31.37 -11.61
N GLY A 382 2.72 -32.20 -12.39
CA GLY A 382 3.07 -31.86 -13.78
C GLY A 382 1.85 -31.59 -14.66
N ALA A 383 0.76 -32.36 -14.49
CA ALA A 383 -0.48 -32.18 -15.24
C ALA A 383 -1.23 -30.91 -14.80
N HIS A 384 -1.31 -30.65 -13.49
CA HIS A 384 -1.94 -29.43 -12.95
C HIS A 384 -1.21 -28.16 -13.43
N MET A 385 0.12 -28.21 -13.49
CA MET A 385 0.97 -27.07 -13.88
C MET A 385 1.09 -26.87 -15.40
N ALA A 386 0.73 -27.87 -16.22
CA ALA A 386 0.72 -27.74 -17.69
C ALA A 386 -0.41 -26.84 -18.22
N HIS A 387 -1.35 -26.42 -17.37
CA HIS A 387 -2.45 -25.53 -17.73
C HIS A 387 -1.97 -24.11 -18.05
N GLU A 388 -2.69 -23.37 -18.90
CA GLU A 388 -2.28 -22.04 -19.42
C GLU A 388 -1.86 -21.04 -18.33
N GLY A 389 -2.58 -20.99 -17.20
CA GLY A 389 -2.25 -20.13 -16.06
C GLY A 389 -0.93 -20.45 -15.33
N ALA A 390 -0.31 -21.59 -15.60
CA ALA A 390 0.97 -22.02 -15.02
C ALA A 390 2.02 -22.39 -16.08
N ALA A 391 1.75 -22.16 -17.36
CA ALA A 391 2.58 -22.60 -18.49
C ALA A 391 4.01 -22.01 -18.52
N ARG A 392 4.32 -21.05 -17.65
CA ARG A 392 5.66 -20.47 -17.49
C ARG A 392 6.54 -21.20 -16.48
N VAL A 393 6.00 -22.17 -15.76
CA VAL A 393 6.79 -23.01 -14.85
C VAL A 393 7.65 -23.97 -15.67
N ARG A 394 8.96 -23.93 -15.45
CA ARG A 394 9.95 -24.69 -16.23
C ARG A 394 9.77 -26.21 -16.12
N ASP A 395 9.49 -26.70 -14.92
CA ASP A 395 9.23 -28.10 -14.61
C ASP A 395 8.10 -28.19 -13.57
N GLY A 396 6.89 -28.48 -14.03
CA GLY A 396 5.70 -28.52 -13.17
C GLY A 396 5.75 -29.60 -12.09
N ALA A 397 6.38 -30.75 -12.36
CA ALA A 397 6.44 -31.86 -11.42
C ALA A 397 7.43 -31.55 -10.28
N ALA A 398 8.61 -31.05 -10.63
CA ALA A 398 9.61 -30.64 -9.65
C ALA A 398 9.14 -29.41 -8.85
N PHE A 399 8.47 -28.45 -9.50
CA PHE A 399 7.84 -27.32 -8.81
C PHE A 399 6.80 -27.77 -7.78
N GLY A 400 5.87 -28.66 -8.16
CA GLY A 400 4.86 -29.16 -7.23
C GLY A 400 5.47 -29.95 -6.06
N THR A 401 6.51 -30.73 -6.32
CA THR A 401 7.26 -31.45 -5.27
C THR A 401 7.94 -30.49 -4.29
N ALA A 402 8.61 -29.46 -4.79
CA ALA A 402 9.24 -28.43 -3.97
C ALA A 402 8.21 -27.69 -3.10
N LEU A 403 7.06 -27.34 -3.68
CA LEU A 403 5.99 -26.66 -2.97
C LEU A 403 5.33 -27.58 -1.92
N ALA A 404 5.03 -28.84 -2.26
CA ALA A 404 4.51 -29.81 -1.30
C ALA A 404 5.45 -29.99 -0.10
N THR A 405 6.77 -30.05 -0.34
CA THR A 405 7.79 -30.13 0.72
C THR A 405 7.74 -28.91 1.64
N LEU A 406 7.57 -27.70 1.09
CA LEU A 406 7.43 -26.47 1.87
C LEU A 406 6.15 -26.49 2.73
N PHE A 407 5.04 -26.97 2.18
CA PHE A 407 3.77 -27.09 2.89
C PHE A 407 3.82 -28.13 4.02
N ASP A 408 4.45 -29.28 3.78
CA ASP A 408 4.63 -30.33 4.80
C ASP A 408 5.48 -29.84 5.97
N ALA A 409 6.56 -29.12 5.68
CA ALA A 409 7.39 -28.51 6.71
C ALA A 409 6.64 -27.42 7.49
N ALA A 410 5.87 -26.56 6.81
CA ALA A 410 5.05 -25.53 7.46
C ALA A 410 3.97 -26.15 8.36
N TYR A 411 3.30 -27.20 7.89
CA TYR A 411 2.30 -27.93 8.67
C TYR A 411 2.92 -28.63 9.89
N ALA A 412 4.09 -29.25 9.73
CA ALA A 412 4.80 -29.88 10.85
C ALA A 412 5.24 -28.88 11.94
N ALA A 413 5.47 -27.62 11.56
CA ALA A 413 5.78 -26.53 12.50
C ALA A 413 4.53 -25.87 13.11
N ASP A 414 3.34 -26.12 12.55
CA ASP A 414 2.09 -25.51 12.99
C ASP A 414 1.56 -26.20 14.27
N THR A 415 1.34 -25.40 15.31
CA THR A 415 0.87 -25.88 16.62
C THR A 415 -0.63 -25.65 16.85
N SER A 416 -1.32 -25.05 15.88
CA SER A 416 -2.72 -24.65 16.02
C SER A 416 -3.74 -25.79 15.90
N GLY A 417 -3.29 -26.99 15.54
CA GLY A 417 -4.13 -28.18 15.34
C GLY A 417 -4.86 -28.21 13.99
N GLY A 418 -5.72 -29.22 13.82
CA GLY A 418 -6.41 -29.51 12.56
C GLY A 418 -5.66 -30.52 11.69
N SER A 419 -6.27 -30.93 10.58
CA SER A 419 -5.67 -31.86 9.62
C SER A 419 -4.79 -31.11 8.62
N ARG A 420 -3.84 -31.83 7.99
CA ARG A 420 -3.05 -31.32 6.86
C ARG A 420 -3.95 -30.75 5.77
N ARG A 421 -5.06 -31.44 5.48
CA ARG A 421 -6.09 -30.97 4.54
C ARG A 421 -6.63 -29.60 4.94
N SER A 422 -7.03 -29.41 6.19
CA SER A 422 -7.56 -28.13 6.69
C SER A 422 -6.50 -27.03 6.67
N PHE A 423 -5.23 -27.38 6.92
CA PHE A 423 -4.10 -26.45 6.78
C PHE A 423 -3.90 -25.98 5.33
N VAL A 424 -3.81 -26.90 4.37
CA VAL A 424 -3.68 -26.59 2.94
C VAL A 424 -4.86 -25.77 2.45
N LEU A 425 -6.08 -26.11 2.90
CA LEU A 425 -7.29 -25.38 2.55
C LEU A 425 -7.30 -23.95 3.11
N ALA A 426 -6.93 -23.75 4.39
CA ALA A 426 -6.80 -22.42 4.98
C ALA A 426 -5.77 -21.54 4.25
N ALA A 427 -4.63 -22.14 3.89
CA ALA A 427 -3.60 -21.46 3.12
C ALA A 427 -4.09 -21.10 1.70
N PHE A 428 -4.80 -22.00 1.02
CA PHE A 428 -5.40 -21.74 -0.29
C PHE A 428 -6.39 -20.56 -0.22
N LEU A 429 -7.34 -20.61 0.72
CA LEU A 429 -8.35 -19.58 0.88
C LEU A 429 -7.71 -18.21 1.15
N THR A 430 -6.67 -18.17 1.97
CA THR A 430 -5.91 -16.95 2.28
C THR A 430 -5.12 -16.45 1.05
N ALA A 431 -4.41 -17.32 0.35
CA ALA A 431 -3.64 -17.00 -0.85
C ALA A 431 -4.54 -16.45 -1.97
N PHE A 432 -5.64 -17.14 -2.24
CA PHE A 432 -6.60 -16.76 -3.28
C PHE A 432 -7.24 -15.40 -2.96
N LYS A 433 -7.61 -15.17 -1.70
CA LYS A 433 -8.11 -13.86 -1.22
C LYS A 433 -7.14 -12.72 -1.48
N ARG A 434 -5.88 -12.88 -1.08
CA ARG A 434 -4.81 -11.88 -1.29
C ARG A 434 -4.54 -11.61 -2.76
N ALA A 435 -4.84 -12.56 -3.64
CA ALA A 435 -4.65 -12.38 -5.07
C ALA A 435 -5.87 -11.82 -5.81
N ALA A 436 -7.10 -12.12 -5.38
CA ALA A 436 -8.29 -11.67 -6.09
C ALA A 436 -8.88 -10.37 -5.54
N LEU A 437 -8.93 -10.22 -4.21
CA LEU A 437 -9.53 -9.03 -3.58
C LEU A 437 -8.77 -7.70 -3.74
N PRO A 438 -7.48 -7.65 -4.13
CA PRO A 438 -6.88 -6.41 -4.59
C PRO A 438 -7.71 -5.64 -5.63
N GLU A 439 -8.56 -6.32 -6.41
CA GLU A 439 -9.51 -5.69 -7.35
C GLU A 439 -10.41 -4.64 -6.69
N TYR A 440 -10.89 -4.89 -5.46
CA TYR A 440 -11.70 -3.93 -4.72
C TYR A 440 -10.96 -2.59 -4.59
N PHE A 441 -9.64 -2.67 -4.40
CA PHE A 441 -8.71 -1.56 -4.23
C PHE A 441 -8.00 -1.14 -5.52
N TYR A 442 -8.51 -1.50 -6.69
CA TYR A 442 -8.02 -0.92 -7.93
C TYR A 442 -8.36 0.56 -7.98
N HIS A 443 -7.37 1.39 -8.31
CA HIS A 443 -7.52 2.85 -8.26
C HIS A 443 -8.69 3.31 -9.12
N GLY A 444 -8.80 2.82 -10.36
CA GLY A 444 -9.89 3.18 -11.26
C GLY A 444 -11.24 2.79 -10.67
N ARG A 445 -11.34 1.59 -10.10
CA ARG A 445 -12.57 1.10 -9.49
C ARG A 445 -12.97 1.96 -8.29
N LEU A 446 -12.07 2.14 -7.33
CA LEU A 446 -12.30 2.97 -6.15
C LEU A 446 -12.70 4.39 -6.53
N GLU A 447 -12.07 4.98 -7.55
CA GLU A 447 -12.41 6.33 -8.00
C GLU A 447 -13.85 6.41 -8.48
N TYR A 448 -14.22 5.58 -9.47
CA TYR A 448 -15.49 5.74 -10.19
C TYR A 448 -16.69 5.14 -9.45
N HIS A 449 -16.50 4.06 -8.70
CA HIS A 449 -17.59 3.31 -8.07
C HIS A 449 -17.72 3.54 -6.56
N THR A 450 -16.77 4.25 -5.93
CA THR A 450 -16.76 4.39 -4.47
C THR A 450 -16.52 5.83 -4.03
N ILE A 451 -15.37 6.42 -4.34
CA ILE A 451 -14.96 7.74 -3.84
C ILE A 451 -15.74 8.88 -4.51
N ARG A 452 -15.80 8.93 -5.84
CA ARG A 452 -16.53 10.00 -6.55
C ARG A 452 -18.04 9.99 -6.25
N PRO A 453 -18.74 8.84 -6.24
CA PRO A 453 -20.14 8.80 -5.80
C PRO A 453 -20.33 9.31 -4.37
N ALA A 454 -19.45 8.96 -3.43
CA ALA A 454 -19.53 9.47 -2.06
C ALA A 454 -19.36 10.98 -1.99
N ILE A 455 -18.41 11.54 -2.75
CA ILE A 455 -18.21 12.99 -2.83
C ILE A 455 -19.40 13.69 -3.49
N ALA A 456 -19.95 13.11 -4.56
CA ALA A 456 -21.11 13.63 -5.28
C ALA A 456 -22.39 13.63 -4.43
N SER A 457 -22.49 12.75 -3.43
CA SER A 457 -23.62 12.75 -2.49
C SER A 457 -23.67 14.00 -1.61
N GLY A 458 -22.54 14.70 -1.45
CA GLY A 458 -22.43 15.89 -0.61
C GLY A 458 -22.54 15.62 0.89
N ASP A 459 -22.60 14.35 1.32
CA ASP A 459 -22.72 13.94 2.71
C ASP A 459 -21.37 13.51 3.31
N PRO A 460 -20.81 14.28 4.28
CA PRO A 460 -19.61 13.90 5.01
C PRO A 460 -19.68 12.52 5.67
N ALA A 461 -20.85 12.11 6.17
CA ALA A 461 -21.01 10.82 6.83
C ALA A 461 -20.82 9.66 5.84
N HIS A 462 -21.31 9.81 4.61
CA HIS A 462 -21.07 8.85 3.55
C HIS A 462 -19.60 8.76 3.14
N MET A 463 -18.88 9.89 3.08
CA MET A 463 -17.43 9.90 2.81
C MET A 463 -16.63 9.19 3.94
N ALA A 464 -17.01 9.41 5.20
CA ALA A 464 -16.42 8.73 6.33
C ALA A 464 -16.71 7.21 6.32
N ALA A 465 -17.94 6.82 5.98
CA ALA A 465 -18.33 5.43 5.84
C ALA A 465 -17.50 4.71 4.78
N VAL A 466 -17.29 5.33 3.61
CA VAL A 466 -16.42 4.77 2.55
C VAL A 466 -15.00 4.49 3.04
N ILE A 467 -14.43 5.38 3.85
CA ILE A 467 -13.10 5.16 4.45
C ILE A 467 -13.15 3.96 5.40
N SER A 468 -14.07 3.96 6.36
CA SER A 468 -14.20 2.90 7.37
C SER A 468 -14.47 1.53 6.75
N ASP A 469 -15.38 1.46 5.79
CA ASP A 469 -15.74 0.21 5.11
C ASP A 469 -14.57 -0.32 4.26
N SER A 470 -13.85 0.57 3.56
CA SER A 470 -12.66 0.17 2.79
C SER A 470 -11.52 -0.32 3.69
N ILE A 471 -11.35 0.29 4.87
CA ILE A 471 -10.39 -0.19 5.88
C ILE A 471 -10.83 -1.55 6.40
N ALA A 472 -12.11 -1.72 6.77
CA ALA A 472 -12.64 -2.99 7.24
C ALA A 472 -12.46 -4.10 6.20
N ILE A 473 -12.67 -3.80 4.91
CA ILE A 473 -12.39 -4.73 3.80
C ILE A 473 -10.91 -5.09 3.73
N GLY A 474 -10.01 -4.10 3.85
CA GLY A 474 -8.57 -4.35 3.85
C GLY A 474 -8.14 -5.27 5.00
N ASP A 475 -8.75 -5.11 6.17
CA ASP A 475 -8.43 -5.87 7.37
C ASP A 475 -8.66 -7.36 7.18
N TRP A 476 -9.85 -7.75 6.69
CA TRP A 476 -10.13 -9.15 6.46
C TRP A 476 -9.62 -9.66 5.11
N ALA A 477 -9.43 -8.81 4.09
CA ALA A 477 -8.87 -9.24 2.81
C ALA A 477 -7.40 -9.65 2.91
N PHE A 478 -6.62 -8.97 3.76
CA PHE A 478 -5.19 -9.16 3.87
C PHE A 478 -4.71 -9.70 5.23
N GLU A 479 -5.62 -10.19 6.07
CA GLU A 479 -5.28 -10.85 7.34
C GLU A 479 -4.29 -12.02 7.15
N ALA A 480 -3.60 -12.37 8.25
CA ALA A 480 -2.77 -13.56 8.31
C ALA A 480 -3.62 -14.84 8.22
N ALA A 481 -3.00 -15.94 7.78
CA ALA A 481 -3.63 -17.25 7.87
C ALA A 481 -3.61 -17.70 9.34
N ASP A 482 -4.66 -17.35 10.08
CA ASP A 482 -4.83 -17.72 11.48
C ASP A 482 -5.70 -19.00 11.63
N THR A 483 -6.16 -19.28 12.84
CA THR A 483 -7.10 -20.37 13.12
C THR A 483 -8.44 -20.21 12.41
N VAL A 484 -8.79 -18.99 12.02
CA VAL A 484 -10.00 -18.66 11.27
C VAL A 484 -9.63 -17.81 10.06
N VAL A 485 -10.04 -18.24 8.87
CA VAL A 485 -9.87 -17.48 7.62
C VAL A 485 -11.20 -16.84 7.25
N THR A 486 -11.30 -15.52 7.35
CA THR A 486 -12.47 -14.75 6.89
C THR A 486 -12.50 -14.74 5.36
N LEU A 487 -13.59 -15.23 4.77
CA LEU A 487 -13.81 -15.27 3.32
C LEU A 487 -14.58 -14.06 2.82
N TYR A 488 -15.46 -13.53 3.68
CA TYR A 488 -16.28 -12.36 3.42
C TYR A 488 -16.75 -11.77 4.74
N ARG A 489 -16.79 -10.44 4.83
CA ARG A 489 -17.42 -9.75 5.96
C ARG A 489 -18.10 -8.47 5.47
N SER A 490 -19.33 -8.29 5.91
CA SER A 490 -20.14 -7.08 5.73
C SER A 490 -20.89 -6.76 7.02
N PRO A 491 -21.58 -5.61 7.09
CA PRO A 491 -22.51 -5.33 8.19
C PRO A 491 -23.63 -6.35 8.33
N GLN A 492 -23.92 -7.14 7.29
CA GLN A 492 -25.04 -8.08 7.27
C GLN A 492 -24.62 -9.54 7.49
N SER A 493 -23.41 -9.92 7.08
CA SER A 493 -22.97 -11.31 7.02
C SER A 493 -21.47 -11.46 7.21
N THR A 494 -21.06 -12.58 7.80
CA THR A 494 -19.67 -13.04 7.81
C THR A 494 -19.61 -14.48 7.32
N LEU A 495 -18.68 -14.76 6.40
CA LEU A 495 -18.28 -16.11 6.00
C LEU A 495 -16.84 -16.35 6.43
N ALA A 496 -16.58 -17.50 7.04
CA ALA A 496 -15.25 -17.88 7.48
C ALA A 496 -15.01 -19.39 7.37
N PHE A 497 -13.74 -19.80 7.41
CA PHE A 497 -13.30 -21.19 7.53
C PHE A 497 -12.52 -21.35 8.84
N GLU A 498 -12.94 -22.29 9.69
CA GLU A 498 -12.28 -22.59 10.97
C GLU A 498 -11.32 -23.78 10.79
N ARG A 499 -10.01 -23.51 10.76
CA ARG A 499 -8.97 -24.50 10.46
C ARG A 499 -8.99 -25.70 11.42
N ALA A 500 -9.18 -25.44 12.72
CA ALA A 500 -9.12 -26.48 13.74
C ALA A 500 -10.22 -27.53 13.58
N SER A 501 -11.41 -27.10 13.15
CA SER A 501 -12.57 -27.98 13.01
C SER A 501 -12.81 -28.44 11.56
N GLY A 502 -12.23 -27.73 10.58
CA GLY A 502 -12.44 -27.97 9.16
C GLY A 502 -13.80 -27.50 8.65
N TYR A 503 -14.57 -26.76 9.46
CA TYR A 503 -15.90 -26.28 9.06
C TYR A 503 -15.84 -24.88 8.46
N PHE A 504 -16.71 -24.65 7.49
CA PHE A 504 -17.08 -23.31 7.08
C PHE A 504 -18.23 -22.79 7.95
N ILE A 505 -18.21 -21.50 8.25
CA ILE A 505 -19.18 -20.86 9.14
C ILE A 505 -19.76 -19.63 8.46
N HIS A 506 -21.09 -19.54 8.43
CA HIS A 506 -21.81 -18.32 8.09
C HIS A 506 -22.48 -17.75 9.33
N HIS A 507 -22.28 -16.46 9.59
CA HIS A 507 -23.00 -15.72 10.62
C HIS A 507 -23.87 -14.66 9.95
N SER A 508 -25.19 -14.73 10.18
CA SER A 508 -26.10 -13.64 9.80
C SER A 508 -26.16 -12.64 10.95
N LEU A 509 -25.71 -11.41 10.69
CA LEU A 509 -25.71 -10.34 11.68
C LEU A 509 -27.08 -9.66 11.77
N VAL A 510 -27.89 -9.75 10.71
CA VAL A 510 -29.25 -9.17 10.68
C VAL A 510 -30.28 -10.09 11.34
N GLN A 511 -30.25 -11.39 11.02
CA GLN A 511 -31.26 -12.33 11.53
C GLN A 511 -30.86 -12.94 12.88
N GLY A 512 -29.60 -12.80 13.29
CA GLY A 512 -29.06 -13.46 14.47
C GLY A 512 -29.02 -14.98 14.27
N GLY A 513 -27.88 -15.51 13.84
CA GLY A 513 -27.74 -16.96 13.67
C GLY A 513 -26.39 -17.37 13.09
N SER A 514 -26.04 -18.64 13.30
CA SER A 514 -24.86 -19.25 12.70
C SER A 514 -25.24 -20.55 12.00
N ARG A 515 -24.68 -20.78 10.81
CA ARG A 515 -24.78 -22.04 10.07
C ARG A 515 -23.37 -22.57 9.83
N ARG A 516 -23.19 -23.87 10.05
CA ARG A 516 -21.95 -24.59 9.74
C ARG A 516 -22.13 -25.42 8.48
N PHE A 517 -21.07 -25.51 7.68
CA PHE A 517 -21.00 -26.34 6.48
C PHE A 517 -19.77 -27.24 6.58
N ALA A 518 -19.94 -28.52 6.29
CA ALA A 518 -18.91 -29.53 6.44
C ALA A 518 -17.92 -29.58 5.25
N SER A 519 -18.24 -28.88 4.15
CA SER A 519 -17.40 -28.84 2.94
C SER A 519 -17.53 -27.53 2.19
N ALA A 520 -16.56 -27.24 1.33
CA ALA A 520 -16.61 -26.10 0.42
C ALA A 520 -17.78 -26.21 -0.57
N ARG A 521 -18.21 -27.44 -0.90
CA ARG A 521 -19.35 -27.70 -1.79
C ARG A 521 -20.67 -27.22 -1.19
N GLU A 522 -20.90 -27.54 0.08
CA GLU A 522 -22.09 -27.09 0.79
C GLU A 522 -22.14 -25.56 0.91
N LEU A 523 -20.99 -24.93 1.23
CA LEU A 523 -20.90 -23.48 1.27
C LEU A 523 -21.10 -22.86 -0.12
N LEU A 524 -20.56 -23.46 -1.19
CA LEU A 524 -20.75 -23.00 -2.56
C LEU A 524 -22.23 -22.98 -2.95
N CYS A 525 -22.97 -24.07 -2.67
CA CYS A 525 -24.42 -24.10 -2.90
C CYS A 525 -25.13 -22.99 -2.13
N PHE A 526 -24.78 -22.79 -0.85
CA PHE A 526 -25.34 -21.69 -0.06
C PHE A 526 -25.08 -20.30 -0.68
N VAL A 527 -23.86 -20.04 -1.16
CA VAL A 527 -23.53 -18.77 -1.83
C VAL A 527 -24.30 -18.60 -3.14
N GLN A 528 -24.51 -19.68 -3.90
CA GLN A 528 -25.27 -19.67 -5.15
C GLN A 528 -26.78 -19.45 -4.93
N ASP A 529 -27.33 -20.01 -3.85
CA ASP A 529 -28.75 -19.89 -3.51
C ASP A 529 -29.10 -18.59 -2.78
N SER A 530 -28.09 -17.90 -2.25
CA SER A 530 -28.25 -16.64 -1.52
C SER A 530 -28.53 -15.46 -2.46
N GLN A 531 -29.23 -14.45 -1.93
CA GLN A 531 -29.45 -13.21 -2.69
C GLN A 531 -28.11 -12.49 -2.92
N ARG A 532 -27.84 -12.12 -4.18
CA ARG A 532 -26.62 -11.41 -4.59
C ARG A 532 -26.33 -10.17 -3.75
N SER A 533 -27.35 -9.41 -3.35
CA SER A 533 -27.22 -8.18 -2.56
C SER A 533 -26.55 -8.39 -1.21
N VAL A 534 -26.59 -9.61 -0.65
CA VAL A 534 -25.90 -9.96 0.62
C VAL A 534 -24.38 -9.85 0.48
N PHE A 535 -23.86 -10.07 -0.73
CA PHE A 535 -22.42 -10.09 -1.03
C PHE A 535 -21.94 -8.88 -1.82
N VAL A 536 -22.73 -7.80 -1.89
CA VAL A 536 -22.35 -6.57 -2.60
C VAL A 536 -22.03 -5.46 -1.60
N GLN A 537 -20.87 -4.82 -1.72
CA GLN A 537 -20.50 -3.61 -0.96
C GLN A 537 -19.88 -2.58 -1.89
N HIS A 538 -20.33 -1.32 -1.83
CA HIS A 538 -19.88 -0.22 -2.70
C HIS A 538 -19.81 -0.63 -4.19
N GLU A 539 -20.87 -1.28 -4.69
CA GLU A 539 -20.96 -1.82 -6.06
C GLU A 539 -19.95 -2.93 -6.40
N PHE A 540 -19.12 -3.41 -5.46
CA PHE A 540 -18.31 -4.61 -5.65
C PHE A 540 -19.12 -5.86 -5.34
N ASP A 541 -19.22 -6.77 -6.30
CA ASP A 541 -19.87 -8.07 -6.12
C ASP A 541 -18.86 -9.15 -5.74
N PHE A 542 -18.80 -9.48 -4.45
CA PHE A 542 -17.91 -10.52 -3.95
C PHE A 542 -18.34 -11.94 -4.35
N THR A 543 -19.55 -12.13 -4.91
CA THR A 543 -20.09 -13.45 -5.28
C THR A 543 -19.21 -14.14 -6.31
N VAL A 544 -18.71 -13.41 -7.31
CA VAL A 544 -17.87 -13.96 -8.39
C VAL A 544 -16.58 -14.56 -7.82
N TYR A 545 -15.93 -13.81 -6.92
CA TYR A 545 -14.73 -14.24 -6.20
C TYR A 545 -15.02 -15.45 -5.30
N LEU A 546 -16.07 -15.39 -4.47
CA LEU A 546 -16.43 -16.48 -3.56
C LEU A 546 -16.71 -17.78 -4.33
N GLN A 547 -17.47 -17.71 -5.42
CA GLN A 547 -17.78 -18.89 -6.22
C GLN A 547 -16.53 -19.51 -6.84
N ARG A 548 -15.61 -18.70 -7.39
CA ARG A 548 -14.36 -19.22 -7.97
C ARG A 548 -13.49 -19.87 -6.90
N MET A 549 -13.27 -19.16 -5.79
CA MET A 549 -12.50 -19.68 -4.66
C MET A 549 -13.07 -21.03 -4.19
N LEU A 550 -14.39 -21.10 -3.96
CA LEU A 550 -15.03 -22.31 -3.44
C LEU A 550 -15.04 -23.46 -4.44
N ARG A 551 -15.12 -23.21 -5.76
CA ARG A 551 -14.96 -24.28 -6.77
C ARG A 551 -13.59 -24.92 -6.72
N THR A 552 -12.53 -24.12 -6.61
CA THR A 552 -11.16 -24.63 -6.47
C THR A 552 -10.97 -25.34 -5.13
N ALA A 553 -11.54 -24.80 -4.04
CA ALA A 553 -11.57 -25.48 -2.74
C ALA A 553 -12.23 -26.86 -2.83
N VAL A 554 -13.38 -26.99 -3.53
CA VAL A 554 -14.04 -28.29 -3.75
C VAL A 554 -13.10 -29.27 -4.47
N ALA A 555 -12.36 -28.83 -5.48
CA ALA A 555 -11.41 -29.69 -6.18
C ALA A 555 -10.26 -30.16 -5.26
N ILE A 556 -9.72 -29.26 -4.44
CA ILE A 556 -8.68 -29.59 -3.44
C ILE A 556 -9.21 -30.59 -2.40
N GLU A 557 -10.46 -30.42 -1.95
CA GLU A 557 -11.09 -31.35 -1.00
C GLU A 557 -11.29 -32.75 -1.58
N GLN A 558 -11.69 -32.85 -2.86
CA GLN A 558 -11.92 -34.12 -3.53
C GLN A 558 -10.63 -34.93 -3.69
N ILE A 559 -9.52 -34.28 -4.06
CA ILE A 559 -8.20 -34.91 -4.17
C ILE A 559 -7.75 -35.51 -2.83
N ASN A 560 -7.94 -34.76 -1.73
CA ASN A 560 -7.50 -35.20 -0.41
C ASN A 560 -8.42 -36.25 0.23
N GLY A 561 -9.69 -36.34 -0.20
CA GLY A 561 -10.66 -37.29 0.33
C GLY A 561 -10.35 -38.76 -0.01
N ASP A 562 -9.52 -39.00 -1.03
CA ASP A 562 -9.08 -40.35 -1.41
C ASP A 562 -7.84 -40.83 -0.62
N LEU A 563 -7.33 -40.02 0.32
CA LEU A 563 -6.12 -40.27 1.12
C LEU A 563 -6.36 -40.48 2.63
N GLU A 564 -7.62 -40.34 3.10
CA GLU A 564 -8.07 -40.76 4.44
C GLU A 564 -8.82 -42.09 4.36
#